data_AF-A0A2A7UWU3-F1
#
_entry.id   AF-A0A2A7UWU3-F1
#
_cell.length_a   1.000
_cell.length_b   1.000
_cell.length_c   1.000
_cell.angle_alpha   90.00
_cell.angle_beta   90.00
_cell.angle_gamma   90.00
#
_symmetry.space_group_name_H-M   'P 1'
#
loop_
_entity.id
_entity.type
_entity.pdbx_description
1 polymer ?
#
loop_
_entity_poly.entity_id
_entity_poly.type
_entity_poly.pdbx_seq_one_letter_code
_entity_poly.pdbx_strand_id
1 'polypeptide(L)'
;MLWRRLLPAEQGFVLQHFGAQQGGWLAQQVRLGLRRVGDTRRALCLNGGWLSFPRACYGGASLQAPLRLDHAAVAGLFAHELLHQLQRSQGLPVTRQAVALHARQLLPGWLGGRDPYAYRAGHSARERLRQFWQAQVEQQAQMWQDHVQALVAGRPDPAWAGVARAVQAGRLRRR
;
A
#
# COMPACT_ATOMS: atom_id res chain seq x y z
N MET A 1 4.07 7.11 -23.65
CA MET A 1 4.56 6.15 -22.64
C MET A 1 3.47 5.90 -21.61
N LEU A 2 3.06 4.65 -21.35
CA LEU A 2 1.94 4.32 -20.44
C LEU A 2 2.38 4.06 -18.99
N TRP A 3 3.67 3.79 -18.80
CA TRP A 3 4.29 3.49 -17.52
C TRP A 3 5.74 3.96 -17.52
N ARG A 4 6.35 4.08 -16.33
CA ARG A 4 7.80 4.27 -16.14
C ARG A 4 8.30 3.49 -14.93
N ARG A 5 9.62 3.31 -14.82
CA ARG A 5 10.25 2.81 -13.58
C ARG A 5 10.21 3.90 -12.49
N LEU A 6 10.47 3.50 -11.25
CA LEU A 6 10.61 4.44 -10.14
C LEU A 6 11.75 5.44 -10.40
N LEU A 7 11.49 6.71 -10.12
CA LEU A 7 12.49 7.76 -10.10
C LEU A 7 13.28 7.73 -8.78
N PRO A 8 14.46 8.38 -8.68
CA PRO A 8 15.30 8.32 -7.49
C PRO A 8 14.58 8.66 -6.18
N ALA A 9 13.71 9.67 -6.17
CA ALA A 9 12.93 10.03 -4.98
C ALA A 9 12.00 8.90 -4.50
N GLU A 10 11.37 8.19 -5.43
CA GLU A 10 10.49 7.06 -5.12
C GLU A 10 11.28 5.83 -4.68
N GLN A 11 12.44 5.60 -5.29
CA GLN A 11 13.35 4.53 -4.86
C GLN A 11 13.83 4.77 -3.43
N GLY A 12 14.23 6.01 -3.10
CA GLY A 12 14.60 6.41 -1.75
C GLY A 12 13.46 6.17 -0.75
N PHE A 13 12.24 6.57 -1.11
CA PHE A 13 11.04 6.30 -0.31
C PHE A 13 10.82 4.81 -0.07
N VAL A 14 10.90 3.99 -1.13
CA VAL A 14 10.71 2.54 -1.02
C VAL A 14 11.74 1.92 -0.09
N LEU A 15 13.02 2.28 -0.24
CA LEU A 15 14.11 1.79 0.62
C LEU A 15 13.92 2.22 2.08
N GLN A 16 13.51 3.47 2.32
CA GLN A 16 13.27 3.99 3.66
C GLN A 16 12.17 3.23 4.40
N HIS A 17 11.04 2.97 3.74
CA HIS A 17 9.87 2.40 4.40
C HIS A 17 9.85 0.87 4.39
N PHE A 18 10.36 0.22 3.34
CA PHE A 18 10.36 -1.24 3.20
C PHE A 18 11.71 -1.87 3.54
N GLY A 19 12.72 -1.08 3.91
CA GLY A 19 14.06 -1.55 4.25
C GLY A 19 14.86 -1.97 3.00
N ALA A 20 16.15 -2.22 3.17
CA ALA A 20 17.07 -2.44 2.06
C ALA A 20 16.69 -3.68 1.20
N GLN A 21 16.33 -4.79 1.84
CA GLN A 21 16.03 -6.03 1.13
C GLN A 21 14.69 -5.96 0.38
N GLN A 22 13.58 -5.73 1.08
CA GLN A 22 12.26 -5.71 0.45
C GLN A 22 12.10 -4.48 -0.44
N GLY A 23 12.61 -3.33 0.01
CA GLY A 23 12.60 -2.10 -0.77
C GLY A 23 13.45 -2.21 -2.04
N GLY A 24 14.64 -2.81 -1.97
CA GLY A 24 15.48 -3.06 -3.14
C GLY A 24 14.79 -3.92 -4.18
N TRP A 25 14.13 -5.01 -3.75
CA TRP A 25 13.32 -5.84 -4.64
C TRP A 25 12.15 -5.05 -5.24
N LEU A 26 11.36 -4.34 -4.42
CA LEU A 26 10.23 -3.53 -4.89
C LEU A 26 10.67 -2.49 -5.93
N ALA A 27 11.78 -1.80 -5.69
CA ALA A 27 12.29 -0.77 -6.60
C ALA A 27 12.67 -1.32 -7.99
N GLN A 28 13.08 -2.59 -8.07
CA GLN A 28 13.40 -3.25 -9.34
C GLN A 28 12.17 -3.80 -10.06
N GLN A 29 11.14 -4.21 -9.32
CA GLN A 29 9.95 -4.86 -9.89
C GLN A 29 8.84 -3.86 -10.25
N VAL A 30 8.79 -2.71 -9.58
CA VAL A 30 7.65 -1.80 -9.69
C VAL A 30 7.77 -0.83 -10.86
N ARG A 31 6.64 -0.63 -11.53
CA ARG A 31 6.43 0.38 -12.58
C ARG A 31 5.24 1.24 -12.20
N LEU A 32 5.35 2.55 -12.40
CA LEU A 32 4.25 3.49 -12.19
C LEU A 32 3.57 3.83 -13.51
N GLY A 33 2.25 3.95 -13.52
CA GLY A 33 1.50 4.47 -14.65
C GLY A 33 0.36 5.39 -14.23
N LEU A 34 -0.22 6.09 -15.20
CA LEU A 34 -1.38 6.93 -14.94
C LEU A 34 -2.65 6.09 -14.86
N ARG A 35 -3.49 6.41 -13.89
CA ARG A 35 -4.85 5.90 -13.80
C ARG A 35 -5.71 6.58 -14.85
N ARG A 36 -6.15 5.81 -15.86
CA ARG A 36 -6.94 6.30 -17.01
C ARG A 36 -8.29 5.60 -17.19
N VAL A 37 -8.50 4.46 -16.55
CA VAL A 37 -9.69 3.60 -16.73
C VAL A 37 -10.21 3.17 -15.35
N GLY A 38 -11.54 3.07 -15.22
CA GLY A 38 -12.22 2.81 -13.94
C GLY A 38 -12.32 4.05 -13.07
N ASP A 39 -12.48 3.89 -11.74
CA ASP A 39 -12.41 5.04 -10.82
C ASP A 39 -10.99 5.64 -10.85
N THR A 40 -10.88 6.84 -11.42
CA THR A 40 -9.61 7.57 -11.61
C THR A 40 -9.14 8.29 -10.37
N ARG A 41 -9.93 8.25 -9.28
CA ARG A 41 -9.60 8.84 -7.98
C ARG A 41 -8.81 7.88 -7.08
N ARG A 42 -8.75 6.60 -7.43
CA ARG A 42 -8.10 5.55 -6.64
C ARG A 42 -6.84 5.04 -7.33
N ALA A 43 -5.83 4.69 -6.53
CA ALA A 43 -4.70 3.93 -7.03
C ALA A 43 -5.07 2.45 -7.22
N LEU A 44 -4.21 1.71 -7.93
CA LEU A 44 -4.39 0.28 -8.14
C LEU A 44 -3.05 -0.44 -8.31
N CYS A 45 -2.88 -1.56 -7.60
CA CYS A 45 -1.82 -2.53 -7.80
C CYS A 45 -2.27 -3.66 -8.74
N LEU A 46 -1.76 -3.64 -9.97
CA LEU A 46 -1.97 -4.69 -10.97
C LEU A 46 -0.90 -5.79 -10.83
N ASN A 47 -1.19 -6.96 -11.40
CA ASN A 47 -0.20 -8.04 -11.53
C ASN A 47 1.03 -7.56 -12.33
N GLY A 48 2.19 -8.18 -12.09
CA GLY A 48 3.43 -7.84 -12.78
C GLY A 48 4.12 -6.55 -12.31
N GLY A 49 3.77 -6.05 -11.12
CA GLY A 49 4.44 -4.89 -10.50
C GLY A 49 3.99 -3.54 -11.04
N TRP A 50 2.86 -3.47 -11.73
CA TRP A 50 2.35 -2.20 -12.24
C TRP A 50 1.42 -1.54 -11.23
N LEU A 51 1.84 -0.38 -10.72
CA LEU A 51 1.03 0.47 -9.86
C LEU A 51 0.51 1.67 -10.66
N SER A 52 -0.79 1.94 -10.59
CA SER A 52 -1.45 2.99 -11.34
C SER A 52 -2.00 4.05 -10.40
N PHE A 53 -1.68 5.33 -10.61
CA PHE A 53 -2.07 6.42 -9.71
C PHE A 53 -2.87 7.53 -10.43
N PRO A 54 -3.79 8.22 -9.73
CA PRO A 54 -4.41 9.44 -10.21
C PRO A 54 -3.37 10.49 -10.63
N ARG A 55 -3.68 11.31 -11.65
CA ARG A 55 -2.78 12.36 -12.13
C ARG A 55 -2.34 13.32 -11.01
N ALA A 56 -3.23 13.64 -10.09
CA ALA A 56 -2.97 14.57 -8.98
C ALA A 56 -1.88 14.08 -8.00
N CYS A 57 -1.55 12.79 -8.01
CA CYS A 57 -0.47 12.22 -7.20
C CYS A 57 0.92 12.55 -7.74
N TYR A 58 1.04 12.97 -9.01
CA TYR A 58 2.31 13.30 -9.63
C TYR A 58 2.59 14.81 -9.57
N GLY A 59 3.86 15.19 -9.45
CA GLY A 59 4.29 16.57 -9.63
C GLY A 59 3.85 17.10 -10.99
N GLY A 60 3.28 18.32 -11.03
CA GLY A 60 2.78 18.92 -12.27
C GLY A 60 1.76 18.04 -13.04
N ALA A 61 1.10 17.10 -12.36
CA ALA A 61 0.14 16.15 -12.96
C ALA A 61 0.68 15.36 -14.16
N SER A 62 1.98 15.07 -14.17
CA SER A 62 2.70 14.40 -15.26
C SER A 62 3.33 13.08 -14.81
N LEU A 63 3.17 12.02 -15.62
CA LEU A 63 3.82 10.73 -15.35
C LEU A 63 5.35 10.85 -15.29
N GLN A 64 5.95 11.82 -15.97
CA GLN A 64 7.42 11.97 -15.99
C GLN A 64 7.96 12.66 -14.73
N ALA A 65 7.09 13.26 -13.93
CA ALA A 65 7.44 13.83 -12.65
C ALA A 65 7.39 12.77 -11.54
N PRO A 66 8.10 12.97 -10.42
CA PRO A 66 7.97 12.12 -9.25
C PRO A 66 6.56 12.21 -8.64
N LEU A 67 6.18 11.15 -7.92
CA LEU A 67 5.05 11.22 -6.99
C LEU A 67 5.30 12.31 -5.94
N ARG A 68 4.22 12.96 -5.51
CA ARG A 68 4.17 13.99 -4.46
C ARG A 68 4.27 13.35 -3.08
N LEU A 69 5.42 12.73 -2.78
CA LEU A 69 5.63 11.93 -1.57
C LEU A 69 5.80 12.76 -0.28
N ASP A 70 5.90 14.08 -0.41
CA ASP A 70 5.74 15.07 0.65
C ASP A 70 4.29 15.19 1.14
N HIS A 71 3.31 14.86 0.30
CA HIS A 71 1.91 14.79 0.71
C HIS A 71 1.60 13.44 1.35
N ALA A 72 1.32 13.47 2.66
CA ALA A 72 1.03 12.28 3.46
C ALA A 72 0.04 11.32 2.78
N ALA A 73 -1.08 11.83 2.25
CA ALA A 73 -2.07 11.01 1.55
C ALA A 73 -1.49 10.23 0.36
N VAL A 74 -0.65 10.87 -0.46
CA VAL A 74 0.00 10.25 -1.63
C VAL A 74 1.06 9.25 -1.21
N ALA A 75 1.88 9.60 -0.21
CA ALA A 75 2.88 8.70 0.36
C ALA A 75 2.25 7.43 0.94
N GLY A 76 1.18 7.59 1.72
CA GLY A 76 0.41 6.48 2.26
C GLY A 76 -0.19 5.59 1.18
N LEU A 77 -0.82 6.20 0.16
CA LEU A 77 -1.39 5.46 -0.97
C LEU A 77 -0.30 4.70 -1.73
N PHE A 78 0.88 5.29 -1.94
CA PHE A 78 1.99 4.58 -2.57
C PHE A 78 2.46 3.39 -1.73
N ALA A 79 2.60 3.57 -0.41
CA ALA A 79 2.95 2.50 0.51
C ALA A 79 1.91 1.36 0.52
N HIS A 80 0.62 1.69 0.43
CA HIS A 80 -0.48 0.72 0.31
C HIS A 80 -0.26 -0.22 -0.88
N GLU A 81 -0.10 0.36 -2.07
CA GLU A 81 0.02 -0.39 -3.32
C GLU A 81 1.34 -1.18 -3.40
N LEU A 82 2.41 -0.66 -2.79
CA LEU A 82 3.66 -1.39 -2.62
C LEU A 82 3.51 -2.60 -1.70
N LEU A 83 2.72 -2.49 -0.62
CA LEU A 83 2.46 -3.61 0.27
C LEU A 83 1.71 -4.72 -0.47
N HIS A 84 0.75 -4.39 -1.34
CA HIS A 84 0.11 -5.38 -2.20
C HIS A 84 1.10 -6.12 -3.10
N GLN A 85 2.07 -5.41 -3.66
CA GLN A 85 3.09 -6.06 -4.49
C GLN A 85 3.99 -7.00 -3.65
N LEU A 86 4.34 -6.61 -2.43
CA LEU A 86 5.09 -7.46 -1.50
C LEU A 86 4.25 -8.66 -1.03
N GLN A 87 2.96 -8.48 -0.76
CA GLN A 87 2.04 -9.56 -0.41
C GLN A 87 1.98 -10.59 -1.55
N ARG A 88 1.89 -10.12 -2.79
CA ARG A 88 1.87 -10.97 -3.99
C ARG A 88 3.16 -11.77 -4.14
N SER A 89 4.33 -11.19 -3.89
CA SER A 89 5.60 -11.93 -3.96
C SER A 89 5.76 -13.00 -2.90
N GLN A 90 4.99 -12.90 -1.81
CA GLN A 90 4.90 -13.91 -0.75
C GLN A 90 3.76 -14.92 -0.97
N GLY A 91 3.13 -14.92 -2.15
CA GLY A 91 2.04 -15.84 -2.49
C GLY A 91 0.69 -15.51 -1.87
N LEU A 92 0.51 -14.32 -1.27
CA LEU A 92 -0.78 -13.92 -0.72
C LEU A 92 -1.78 -13.58 -1.85
N PRO A 93 -3.07 -13.94 -1.71
CA PRO A 93 -4.04 -13.90 -2.80
C PRO A 93 -4.66 -12.50 -3.01
N VAL A 94 -3.83 -11.48 -3.24
CA VAL A 94 -4.24 -10.07 -3.42
C VAL A 94 -5.31 -9.93 -4.51
N THR A 95 -5.09 -10.55 -5.67
CA THR A 95 -6.00 -10.47 -6.82
C THR A 95 -7.33 -11.16 -6.56
N ARG A 96 -7.35 -12.29 -5.85
CA ARG A 96 -8.62 -12.99 -5.50
C ARG A 96 -9.43 -12.19 -4.47
N GLN A 97 -8.76 -11.52 -3.53
CA GLN A 97 -9.43 -10.65 -2.57
C GLN A 97 -9.99 -9.40 -3.26
N ALA A 98 -9.25 -8.76 -4.17
CA ALA A 98 -9.76 -7.65 -4.97
C ALA A 98 -11.00 -8.03 -5.81
N VAL A 99 -11.03 -9.24 -6.39
CA VAL A 99 -12.23 -9.75 -7.11
C VAL A 99 -13.40 -9.96 -6.15
N ALA A 100 -13.16 -10.57 -4.98
CA ALA A 100 -14.20 -10.77 -3.97
C ALA A 100 -14.78 -9.43 -3.45
N LEU A 101 -13.96 -8.37 -3.35
CA LEU A 101 -14.41 -7.04 -2.95
C LEU A 101 -15.30 -6.40 -4.02
N HIS A 102 -14.95 -6.51 -5.30
CA HIS A 102 -15.82 -6.03 -6.39
C HIS A 102 -17.12 -6.83 -6.48
N ALA A 103 -17.08 -8.15 -6.29
CA ALA A 103 -18.28 -8.99 -6.27
C ALA A 103 -19.22 -8.62 -5.10
N ARG A 104 -18.67 -8.27 -3.93
CA ARG A 104 -19.44 -7.83 -2.76
C ARG A 104 -20.10 -6.46 -2.92
N GLN A 105 -19.53 -5.57 -3.74
CA GLN A 105 -20.16 -4.28 -4.08
C GLN A 105 -21.41 -4.44 -4.96
N LEU A 106 -21.60 -5.59 -5.59
CA LEU A 106 -22.79 -5.92 -6.38
C LEU A 106 -23.92 -6.54 -5.54
N LEU A 107 -23.65 -6.85 -4.25
CA LEU A 107 -24.65 -7.39 -3.34
C LEU A 107 -25.41 -6.25 -2.64
N PRO A 108 -26.72 -6.43 -2.31
CA PRO A 108 -27.50 -5.46 -1.54
C PRO A 108 -26.80 -5.07 -0.23
N GLY A 109 -26.94 -3.82 0.21
CA GLY A 109 -26.17 -3.26 1.34
C GLY A 109 -26.28 -3.99 2.68
N TRP A 110 -27.28 -4.85 2.90
CA TRP A 110 -27.38 -5.71 4.10
C TRP A 110 -26.57 -7.02 3.97
N LEU A 111 -26.22 -7.43 2.75
CA LEU A 111 -25.35 -8.57 2.41
C LEU A 111 -23.91 -8.12 2.09
N GLY A 112 -23.73 -6.84 1.80
CA GLY A 112 -22.44 -6.17 1.66
C GLY A 112 -21.68 -6.22 2.98
N GLY A 113 -20.88 -7.28 3.17
CA GLY A 113 -20.16 -7.53 4.41
C GLY A 113 -19.27 -6.37 4.89
N ARG A 114 -18.73 -6.51 6.11
CA ARG A 114 -17.82 -5.56 6.79
C ARG A 114 -16.87 -4.84 5.82
N ASP A 115 -16.76 -3.52 5.97
CA ASP A 115 -15.80 -2.66 5.25
C ASP A 115 -14.40 -3.30 5.27
N PRO A 116 -13.83 -3.61 4.09
CA PRO A 116 -12.54 -4.28 3.99
C PRO A 116 -11.36 -3.44 4.46
N TYR A 117 -11.53 -2.12 4.61
CA TYR A 117 -10.55 -1.18 5.14
C TYR A 117 -10.66 -1.02 6.65
N ALA A 118 -11.83 -1.31 7.23
CA ALA A 118 -12.07 -1.10 8.64
C ALA A 118 -11.28 -2.10 9.51
N TYR A 119 -10.50 -1.56 10.44
CA TYR A 119 -9.86 -2.33 11.51
C TYR A 119 -9.93 -1.51 12.81
N ARG A 120 -10.01 -2.19 13.96
CA ARG A 120 -10.03 -1.53 15.27
C ARG A 120 -8.60 -1.20 15.69
N ALA A 121 -8.21 0.06 15.77
CA ALA A 121 -6.87 0.44 16.19
C ALA A 121 -6.55 -0.12 17.60
N GLY A 122 -5.56 -1.03 17.69
CA GLY A 122 -5.03 -1.49 18.98
C GLY A 122 -4.25 -0.37 19.68
N HIS A 123 -4.29 -0.38 21.02
CA HIS A 123 -3.67 0.65 21.86
C HIS A 123 -2.18 0.38 22.13
N SER A 124 -1.74 -0.87 22.05
CA SER A 124 -0.33 -1.25 22.24
C SER A 124 0.36 -1.71 20.95
N ALA A 125 1.69 -1.54 20.90
CA ALA A 125 2.50 -2.03 19.78
C ALA A 125 2.35 -3.54 19.54
N ARG A 126 2.22 -4.31 20.62
CA ARG A 126 2.06 -5.77 20.56
C ARG A 126 0.70 -6.14 19.96
N GLU A 127 -0.37 -5.45 20.35
CA GLU A 127 -1.71 -5.68 19.80
C GLU A 127 -1.78 -5.32 18.33
N ARG A 128 -1.23 -4.15 17.96
CA ARG A 128 -1.25 -3.69 16.57
C ARG A 128 -0.50 -4.64 15.65
N LEU A 129 0.64 -5.19 16.09
CA LEU A 129 1.34 -6.23 15.33
C LEU A 129 0.54 -7.54 15.23
N ARG A 130 -0.08 -8.01 16.32
CA ARG A 130 -0.94 -9.21 16.27
C ARG A 130 -2.10 -9.02 15.29
N GLN A 131 -2.75 -7.87 15.36
CA GLN A 131 -3.83 -7.51 14.45
C GLN A 131 -3.33 -7.45 13.00
N PHE A 132 -2.16 -6.86 12.75
CA PHE A 132 -1.58 -6.82 11.41
C PHE A 132 -1.39 -8.22 10.83
N TRP A 133 -0.87 -9.18 11.60
CA TRP A 133 -0.71 -10.55 11.10
C TRP A 133 -2.03 -11.30 10.85
N GLN A 134 -3.08 -10.96 11.60
CA GLN A 134 -4.41 -11.57 11.48
C GLN A 134 -5.28 -10.90 10.41
N ALA A 135 -4.98 -9.65 10.05
CA ALA A 135 -5.72 -8.86 9.07
C ALA A 135 -5.69 -9.47 7.66
N GLN A 136 -6.76 -9.27 6.90
CA GLN A 136 -6.76 -9.59 5.46
C GLN A 136 -5.81 -8.67 4.68
N VAL A 137 -5.56 -8.96 3.39
CA VAL A 137 -4.52 -8.24 2.64
C VAL A 137 -4.79 -6.73 2.55
N GLU A 138 -6.05 -6.34 2.40
CA GLU A 138 -6.47 -4.95 2.33
C GLU A 138 -6.30 -4.22 3.66
N GLN A 139 -6.68 -4.87 4.77
CA GLN A 139 -6.51 -4.31 6.10
C GLN A 139 -5.02 -4.14 6.44
N GLN A 140 -4.16 -5.09 6.05
CA GLN A 140 -2.72 -4.93 6.20
C GLN A 140 -2.20 -3.73 5.41
N ALA A 141 -2.64 -3.56 4.16
CA ALA A 141 -2.25 -2.44 3.32
C ALA A 141 -2.76 -1.10 3.89
N GLN A 142 -3.98 -1.07 4.41
CA GLN A 142 -4.54 0.10 5.10
C GLN A 142 -3.77 0.44 6.38
N MET A 143 -3.48 -0.55 7.22
CA MET A 143 -2.67 -0.38 8.44
C MET A 143 -1.28 0.19 8.10
N TRP A 144 -0.66 -0.28 7.02
CA TRP A 144 0.63 0.22 6.57
C TRP A 144 0.55 1.62 5.99
N GLN A 145 -0.50 1.92 5.22
CA GLN A 145 -0.81 3.26 4.75
C GLN A 145 -0.92 4.23 5.92
N ASP A 146 -1.73 3.92 6.94
CA ASP A 146 -1.97 4.80 8.08
C ASP A 146 -0.66 5.10 8.83
N HIS A 147 0.20 4.10 9.00
CA HIS A 147 1.53 4.29 9.56
C HIS A 147 2.37 5.29 8.74
N VAL A 148 2.48 5.09 7.42
CA VAL A 148 3.31 5.95 6.56
C VAL A 148 2.73 7.36 6.46
N GLN A 149 1.41 7.51 6.38
CA GLN A 149 0.74 8.81 6.43
C GLN A 149 1.08 9.56 7.72
N ALA A 150 1.04 8.87 8.86
CA ALA A 150 1.37 9.45 10.15
C ALA A 150 2.84 9.90 10.22
N LEU A 151 3.77 9.11 9.68
CA LEU A 151 5.19 9.49 9.59
C LEU A 151 5.39 10.74 8.73
N VAL A 152 4.86 10.77 7.51
CA VAL A 152 5.03 11.89 6.58
C VAL A 152 4.33 13.15 7.08
N ALA A 153 3.21 13.02 7.79
CA ALA A 153 2.52 14.14 8.42
C ALA A 153 3.22 14.67 9.70
N GLY A 154 4.39 14.13 10.08
CA GLY A 154 5.10 14.55 11.29
C GLY A 154 4.43 14.11 12.59
N ARG A 155 3.57 13.08 12.55
CA ARG A 155 2.83 12.54 13.70
C ARG A 155 3.13 11.05 13.91
N PRO A 156 4.41 10.66 14.13
CA PRO A 156 4.77 9.26 14.32
C PRO A 156 4.05 8.68 15.54
N ASP A 157 3.50 7.47 15.40
CA ASP A 157 2.92 6.72 16.53
C ASP A 157 3.81 5.49 16.84
N PRO A 158 4.45 5.46 18.04
CA PRO A 158 5.32 4.36 18.47
C PRO A 158 4.67 2.98 18.44
N ALA A 159 3.34 2.88 18.55
CA ALA A 159 2.64 1.60 18.47
C ALA A 159 2.76 0.92 17.09
N TRP A 160 3.23 1.63 16.05
CA TRP A 160 3.55 1.02 14.75
C TRP A 160 4.92 0.34 14.67
N ALA A 161 5.82 0.53 15.66
CA ALA A 161 7.20 0.05 15.57
C ALA A 161 7.33 -1.47 15.36
N GLY A 162 6.37 -2.25 15.86
CA GLY A 162 6.31 -3.69 15.60
C GLY A 162 5.95 -4.02 14.15
N VAL A 163 4.96 -3.32 13.59
CA VAL A 163 4.50 -3.49 12.20
C VAL A 163 5.58 -3.05 11.22
N ALA A 164 6.22 -1.90 11.44
CA ALA A 164 7.30 -1.40 10.58
C ALA A 164 8.45 -2.40 10.47
N ARG A 165 8.93 -2.94 11.61
CA ARG A 165 9.95 -3.98 11.60
C ARG A 165 9.50 -5.25 10.87
N ALA A 166 8.23 -5.64 11.03
CA ALA A 166 7.69 -6.81 10.34
C ALA A 166 7.66 -6.61 8.82
N VAL A 167 7.21 -5.44 8.32
CA VAL A 167 7.19 -5.12 6.90
C VAL A 167 8.59 -5.07 6.32
N GLN A 168 9.53 -4.38 6.98
CA GLN A 168 10.93 -4.29 6.55
C GLN A 168 11.63 -5.65 6.50
N ALA A 169 11.28 -6.55 7.42
CA ALA A 169 11.79 -7.92 7.43
C ALA A 169 11.03 -8.87 6.48
N GLY A 170 10.02 -8.39 5.75
CA GLY A 170 9.17 -9.22 4.90
C GLY A 170 8.28 -10.23 5.65
N ARG A 171 8.02 -10.03 6.94
CA ARG A 171 7.23 -10.92 7.81
C ARG A 171 5.76 -10.46 7.88
N LEU A 172 5.03 -10.63 6.78
CA LEU A 172 3.63 -10.19 6.68
C LEU A 172 2.63 -11.13 7.36
N ARG A 173 3.06 -12.32 7.77
CA ARG A 173 2.27 -13.30 8.53
C ARG A 173 3.07 -13.81 9.71
N ARG A 174 2.36 -14.23 10.76
CA ARG A 174 2.95 -14.99 11.86
C ARG A 174 3.26 -16.39 11.32
N ARG A 175 4.55 -16.74 11.28
CA ARG A 175 4.98 -18.12 11.07
C ARG A 175 4.74 -18.93 12.34
#